data_AF-A0A1L8DKE0-F1
#
_entry.id   AF-A0A1L8DKE0-F1
#
_cell.length_a   1.000
_cell.length_b   1.000
_cell.length_c   1.000
_cell.angle_alpha   90.00
_cell.angle_beta   90.00
_cell.angle_gamma   90.00
#
_symmetry.space_group_name_H-M   'P 1'
#
loop_
_entity.id
_entity.type
_entity.pdbx_description
1 polymer ?
#
loop_
_entity_poly.entity_id
_entity_poly.type
_entity_poly.pdbx_seq_one_letter_code
_entity_poly.pdbx_strand_id
1 'polypeptide(L)'
;MSQMEQSACEDLKAFERRLTEVIAALHPPTLRWRIILFMLSTVTSLGAWYWLTDPKTSVVPFTESLLNHPIFTVGTIVLVMLFACGIHRLVIAPQIITSRTRAVLNDFNMSCDDTGKLILRPRPTN
;
A
#
# COMPACT_ATOMS: atom_id res chain seq x y z
N MET A 1 -39.81 -13.99 8.09
CA MET A 1 -38.57 -13.38 8.57
C MET A 1 -38.93 -12.65 9.86
N SER A 2 -38.34 -13.04 10.98
CA SER A 2 -38.59 -12.39 12.26
C SER A 2 -38.07 -10.95 12.24
N GLN A 3 -38.66 -10.04 13.03
CA GLN A 3 -38.16 -8.66 13.16
C GLN A 3 -36.65 -8.61 13.49
N MET A 4 -36.16 -9.61 14.22
CA MET A 4 -34.76 -9.74 14.62
C MET A 4 -33.82 -10.04 13.44
N GLU A 5 -34.25 -10.85 12.47
CA GLU A 5 -33.48 -11.14 11.25
C GLU A 5 -33.41 -9.92 10.32
N GLN A 6 -34.48 -9.12 10.27
CA GLN A 6 -34.49 -7.87 9.49
C GLN A 6 -33.51 -6.86 10.09
N SER A 7 -33.53 -6.66 11.41
CA SER A 7 -32.59 -5.79 12.11
C SER A 7 -31.14 -6.21 11.87
N ALA A 8 -30.84 -7.51 11.99
CA ALA A 8 -29.49 -8.02 11.78
C ALA A 8 -28.98 -7.81 10.34
N CYS A 9 -29.86 -7.96 9.34
CA CYS A 9 -29.52 -7.73 7.95
C CYS A 9 -29.25 -6.23 7.66
N GLU A 10 -30.03 -5.33 8.27
CA GLU A 10 -29.81 -3.88 8.17
C GLU A 10 -28.47 -3.46 8.80
N ASP A 11 -28.13 -4.01 9.96
CA ASP A 11 -26.86 -3.74 10.64
C ASP A 11 -25.65 -4.21 9.81
N LEU A 12 -25.73 -5.41 9.23
CA LEU A 12 -24.70 -5.94 8.33
C LEU A 12 -24.49 -5.07 7.09
N LYS A 13 -25.59 -4.59 6.50
CA LYS A 13 -25.55 -3.68 5.36
C LYS A 13 -24.99 -2.30 5.73
N ALA A 14 -25.32 -1.80 6.92
CA ALA A 14 -24.75 -0.56 7.43
C ALA A 14 -23.24 -0.70 7.68
N PHE A 15 -22.81 -1.82 8.26
CA PHE A 15 -21.41 -2.16 8.46
C PHE A 15 -20.65 -2.26 7.13
N GLU A 16 -21.17 -2.98 6.14
CA GLU A 16 -20.59 -3.08 4.79
C GLU A 16 -20.37 -1.69 4.18
N ARG A 17 -21.39 -0.83 4.27
CA ARG A 17 -21.33 0.53 3.72
C ARG A 17 -20.23 1.35 4.39
N ARG A 18 -20.11 1.28 5.73
CA ARG A 18 -19.06 1.98 6.48
C ARG A 18 -17.67 1.44 6.18
N LEU A 19 -17.52 0.12 6.12
CA LEU A 19 -16.26 -0.53 5.78
C LEU A 19 -15.80 -0.12 4.37
N THR A 20 -16.73 -0.13 3.41
CA THR A 20 -16.48 0.31 2.03
C THR A 20 -16.08 1.79 1.98
N GLU A 21 -16.76 2.67 2.73
CA GLU A 21 -16.45 4.10 2.79
C GLU A 21 -15.05 4.35 3.36
N VAL A 22 -14.68 3.68 4.46
CA VAL A 22 -13.34 3.78 5.05
C VAL A 22 -12.29 3.29 4.05
N ILE A 23 -12.46 2.12 3.46
CA ILE A 23 -11.50 1.57 2.51
C ILE A 23 -11.38 2.45 1.25
N ALA A 24 -12.51 2.95 0.73
CA ALA A 24 -12.54 3.85 -0.40
C ALA A 24 -11.86 5.19 -0.12
N ALA A 25 -11.92 5.71 1.12
CA ALA A 25 -11.21 6.92 1.51
C ALA A 25 -9.68 6.69 1.60
N LEU A 26 -9.24 5.50 2.02
CA LEU A 26 -7.82 5.17 2.13
C LEU A 26 -7.16 4.73 0.81
N HIS A 27 -7.91 4.19 -0.14
CA HIS A 27 -7.37 3.69 -1.42
C HIS A 27 -6.71 4.77 -2.31
N PRO A 28 -7.32 5.95 -2.59
CA PRO A 28 -6.72 6.96 -3.46
C PRO A 28 -5.36 7.50 -2.98
N PRO A 29 -5.16 7.87 -1.69
CA PRO A 29 -3.84 8.30 -1.23
C PRO A 29 -2.82 7.16 -1.30
N THR A 30 -3.22 5.93 -0.98
CA THR A 30 -2.35 4.75 -1.07
C THR A 30 -1.86 4.50 -2.50
N LEU A 31 -2.77 4.53 -3.47
CA LEU A 31 -2.44 4.32 -4.88
C LEU A 31 -1.48 5.41 -5.39
N ARG A 32 -1.74 6.68 -5.03
CA ARG A 32 -0.84 7.80 -5.37
C ARG A 32 0.57 7.57 -4.83
N TRP A 33 0.71 7.18 -3.57
CA TRP A 33 2.02 6.89 -2.99
C TRP A 33 2.71 5.68 -3.63
N ARG A 34 1.98 4.64 -3.99
CA ARG A 34 2.52 3.49 -4.74
C ARG A 34 3.08 3.91 -6.11
N ILE A 35 2.34 4.74 -6.85
CA ILE A 35 2.76 5.25 -8.16
C ILE A 35 4.00 6.13 -8.00
N ILE A 36 4.02 7.05 -7.02
CA ILE A 36 5.18 7.92 -6.76
C ILE A 36 6.43 7.10 -6.44
N LEU A 37 6.31 6.11 -5.55
CA LEU A 37 7.43 5.23 -5.20
C LEU A 37 7.92 4.42 -6.39
N PHE A 38 7.01 3.89 -7.21
CA PHE A 38 7.37 3.16 -8.41
C PHE A 38 8.15 4.04 -9.39
N MET A 39 7.67 5.26 -9.65
CA MET A 39 8.33 6.23 -10.53
C MET A 39 9.69 6.68 -9.99
N LEU A 40 9.79 6.97 -8.68
CA LEU A 40 11.07 7.34 -8.07
C LEU A 40 12.07 6.18 -8.10
N SER A 41 11.61 4.95 -7.88
CA SER A 41 12.44 3.76 -7.94
C SER A 41 12.97 3.49 -9.35
N THR A 42 12.13 3.63 -10.38
CA THR A 42 12.55 3.42 -11.77
C THR A 42 13.54 4.49 -12.22
N VAL A 43 13.27 5.76 -11.91
CA VAL A 43 14.20 6.87 -12.20
C VAL A 43 15.54 6.67 -11.49
N THR A 44 15.53 6.27 -10.21
CA THR A 44 16.78 6.01 -9.46
C THR A 44 17.54 4.82 -10.02
N SER A 45 16.83 3.76 -10.43
CA SER A 45 17.45 2.57 -11.02
C SER A 45 18.10 2.88 -12.38
N LEU A 46 17.45 3.69 -13.21
CA LEU A 46 18.03 4.17 -14.47
C LEU A 46 19.21 5.09 -14.20
N GLY A 47 19.11 6.00 -13.22
CA GLY A 47 20.22 6.86 -12.79
C GLY A 47 21.43 6.05 -12.32
N ALA A 48 21.19 4.97 -11.56
CA ALA A 48 22.22 4.04 -11.12
C ALA A 48 22.87 3.29 -12.29
N TRP A 49 22.06 2.86 -13.28
CA TRP A 49 22.56 2.22 -14.49
C TRP A 49 23.48 3.16 -15.29
N TYR A 50 23.06 4.41 -15.49
CA TYR A 50 23.88 5.43 -16.15
C TYR A 50 25.17 5.73 -15.38
N TRP A 51 25.10 5.80 -14.06
CA TRP A 51 26.26 6.00 -13.18
C TRP A 51 27.26 4.83 -13.26
N LEU A 52 26.78 3.59 -13.23
CA LEU A 52 27.60 2.38 -13.31
C LEU A 52 28.25 2.16 -14.68
N THR A 53 27.60 2.64 -15.75
CA THR A 53 28.09 2.50 -17.12
C THR A 53 29.06 3.63 -17.51
N ASP A 54 29.15 4.70 -16.71
CA ASP A 54 30.05 5.81 -17.00
C ASP A 54 31.52 5.41 -16.73
N PRO A 55 32.40 5.44 -17.76
CA PRO A 55 33.81 5.09 -17.61
C PRO A 55 34.57 6.01 -16.63
N LYS A 56 34.08 7.23 -16.37
CA LYS A 56 34.67 8.18 -15.43
C LYS A 56 34.44 7.81 -13.96
N THR A 57 33.43 6.99 -13.66
CA THR A 57 33.08 6.54 -12.32
C THR A 57 34.19 5.69 -11.68
N SER A 58 34.98 4.99 -12.49
CA SER A 58 36.10 4.15 -12.03
C SER A 58 37.37 4.92 -11.63
N VAL A 59 37.45 6.20 -12.02
CA VAL A 59 38.68 7.02 -11.94
C VAL A 59 38.57 8.13 -10.89
N VAL A 60 37.35 8.49 -10.52
CA VAL A 60 37.03 9.62 -9.65
C VAL A 60 36.59 9.12 -8.28
N PRO A 61 37.00 9.74 -7.16
CA PRO A 61 36.54 9.35 -5.84
C PRO A 61 35.00 9.41 -5.73
N PHE A 62 34.44 8.49 -4.93
CA PHE A 62 33.01 8.25 -4.81
C PHE A 62 32.17 9.52 -4.56
N THR A 63 32.65 10.41 -3.69
CA THR A 63 31.98 11.67 -3.34
C THR A 63 31.89 12.64 -4.51
N GLU A 64 32.95 12.77 -5.30
CA GLU A 64 33.00 13.60 -6.51
C GLU A 64 32.15 13.00 -7.63
N SER A 65 32.15 11.67 -7.75
CA SER A 65 31.28 10.97 -8.69
C SER A 65 29.80 11.17 -8.36
N LEU A 66 29.41 11.13 -7.08
CA LEU A 66 28.04 11.43 -6.65
C LEU A 66 27.62 12.87 -6.97
N LEU A 67 28.52 13.85 -6.83
CA LEU A 67 28.24 15.25 -7.20
C LEU A 67 28.08 15.42 -8.71
N ASN A 68 28.80 14.64 -9.52
CA ASN A 68 28.73 14.69 -10.98
C ASN A 68 27.45 14.06 -11.56
N HIS A 69 26.77 13.18 -10.80
CA HIS A 69 25.51 12.55 -11.20
C HIS A 69 24.33 12.98 -10.29
N PRO A 70 23.88 14.25 -10.38
CA PRO A 70 22.89 14.81 -9.46
C PRO A 70 21.53 14.09 -9.49
N ILE A 71 21.14 13.52 -10.64
CA ILE A 71 19.87 12.79 -10.78
C ILE A 71 19.85 11.52 -9.89
N PHE A 72 20.95 10.76 -9.90
CA PHE A 72 21.09 9.56 -9.08
C PHE A 72 21.15 9.93 -7.60
N THR A 73 21.99 10.90 -7.24
CA THR A 73 22.20 11.32 -5.85
C THR A 73 20.93 11.89 -5.24
N VAL A 74 20.23 12.79 -5.93
CA VAL A 74 18.96 13.36 -5.45
C VAL A 74 17.87 12.28 -5.37
N GLY A 75 17.73 11.42 -6.38
CA GLY A 75 16.74 10.33 -6.36
C GLY A 75 16.96 9.37 -5.19
N THR A 76 18.21 9.01 -4.92
CA THR A 76 18.58 8.13 -3.81
C THR A 76 18.34 8.80 -2.46
N ILE A 77 18.70 10.08 -2.28
CA ILE A 77 18.44 10.85 -1.05
C ILE A 77 16.94 10.96 -0.79
N VAL A 78 16.14 11.29 -1.82
CA VAL A 78 14.68 11.40 -1.70
C VAL A 78 14.07 10.05 -1.31
N LEU A 79 14.51 8.95 -1.92
CA LEU A 79 14.06 7.61 -1.53
C LEU A 79 14.40 7.30 -0.07
N VAL A 80 15.64 7.55 0.36
CA VAL A 80 16.07 7.33 1.77
C VAL A 80 15.22 8.16 2.73
N MET A 81 14.96 9.43 2.42
CA MET A 81 14.11 10.30 3.24
C MET A 81 12.66 9.80 3.29
N LEU A 82 12.10 9.35 2.18
CA LEU A 82 10.75 8.78 2.13
C LEU A 82 10.64 7.48 2.96
N PHE A 83 11.68 6.64 2.91
CA PHE A 83 11.77 5.44 3.74
C PHE A 83 11.88 5.79 5.23
N ALA A 84 12.74 6.76 5.59
CA ALA A 84 12.90 7.22 6.98
C ALA A 84 11.62 7.85 7.54
N CYS A 85 10.88 8.62 6.74
CA CYS A 85 9.57 9.18 7.10
C CYS A 85 8.46 8.12 7.21
N GLY A 86 8.74 6.84 6.90
CA GLY A 86 7.80 5.75 7.14
C GLY A 86 6.69 5.63 6.10
N ILE A 87 6.96 6.00 4.84
CA ILE A 87 6.01 5.86 3.71
C ILE A 87 5.42 4.45 3.57
N HIS A 88 6.17 3.42 4.00
CA HIS A 88 5.72 2.04 4.06
C HIS A 88 4.41 1.89 4.85
N ARG A 89 4.20 2.68 5.91
CA ARG A 89 2.93 2.67 6.68
C ARG A 89 1.77 3.20 5.85
N LEU A 90 2.00 4.23 5.03
CA LEU A 90 0.99 4.83 4.16
C LEU A 90 0.55 3.88 3.05
N VAL A 91 1.46 3.05 2.54
CA VAL A 91 1.21 2.13 1.42
C VAL A 91 0.47 0.84 1.85
N ILE A 92 0.56 0.49 3.15
CA ILE A 92 0.04 -0.78 3.69
C ILE A 92 -1.17 -0.54 4.60
N ALA A 93 -1.47 0.69 4.99
CA ALA A 93 -2.63 1.01 5.84
C ALA A 93 -3.95 0.35 5.40
N PRO A 94 -4.36 0.36 4.12
CA PRO A 94 -5.59 -0.32 3.70
C PRO A 94 -5.52 -1.84 3.88
N GLN A 95 -4.38 -2.44 3.54
CA GLN A 95 -4.16 -3.88 3.65
C GLN A 95 -4.18 -4.35 5.10
N ILE A 96 -3.61 -3.55 6.01
CA ILE A 96 -3.67 -3.82 7.45
C ILE A 96 -5.11 -3.80 7.92
N ILE A 97 -5.89 -2.76 7.60
CA ILE A 97 -7.29 -2.67 8.01
C ILE A 97 -8.10 -3.85 7.48
N THR A 98 -8.03 -4.13 6.18
CA THR A 98 -8.75 -5.28 5.58
C THR A 98 -8.33 -6.60 6.22
N SER A 99 -7.03 -6.82 6.50
CA SER A 99 -6.55 -8.04 7.15
C SER A 99 -7.10 -8.20 8.58
N ARG A 100 -7.16 -7.11 9.36
CA ARG A 100 -7.67 -7.12 10.74
C ARG A 100 -9.17 -7.33 10.76
N THR A 101 -9.89 -6.67 9.85
CA THR A 101 -11.33 -6.88 9.68
C THR A 101 -11.63 -8.31 9.27
N ARG A 102 -10.88 -8.89 8.33
CA ARG A 102 -11.01 -10.32 7.96
C ARG A 102 -10.79 -11.25 9.15
N ALA A 103 -9.81 -10.98 10.01
CA ALA A 103 -9.55 -11.80 11.19
C ALA A 103 -10.77 -11.86 12.13
N VAL A 104 -11.40 -10.71 12.40
CA VAL A 104 -12.62 -10.64 13.23
C VAL A 104 -13.82 -11.27 12.51
N LEU A 105 -14.00 -11.01 11.22
CA LEU A 105 -15.11 -11.57 10.44
C LEU A 105 -15.03 -13.11 10.35
N ASN A 106 -13.82 -13.66 10.40
CA ASN A 106 -13.61 -15.10 10.31
C ASN A 106 -14.28 -15.87 11.47
N ASP A 107 -14.34 -15.28 12.66
CA ASP A 107 -15.03 -15.84 13.83
C ASP A 107 -16.54 -16.00 13.58
N PHE A 108 -17.10 -15.21 12.65
CA PHE A 108 -18.51 -15.25 12.25
C PHE A 108 -18.76 -16.03 10.95
N ASN A 109 -17.77 -16.78 10.44
CA ASN A 109 -17.81 -17.39 9.11
C ASN A 109 -18.04 -16.36 7.99
N MET A 110 -17.48 -15.16 8.14
CA MET A 110 -17.54 -14.08 7.16
C MET A 110 -16.12 -13.67 6.74
N SER A 111 -16.04 -12.95 5.64
CA SER A 111 -14.82 -12.32 5.14
C SER A 111 -15.21 -11.01 4.45
N CYS A 112 -14.23 -10.19 4.07
CA CYS A 112 -14.48 -9.04 3.22
C CYS A 112 -13.48 -8.98 2.07
N ASP A 113 -13.88 -8.37 0.95
CA ASP A 113 -13.02 -8.07 -0.19
C ASP A 113 -12.10 -6.87 0.08
N ASP A 114 -11.12 -6.62 -0.78
CA ASP A 114 -10.22 -5.45 -0.71
C ASP A 114 -10.95 -4.12 -0.95
N THR A 115 -12.20 -4.18 -1.40
CA THR A 115 -13.12 -3.04 -1.54
C THR A 115 -13.98 -2.79 -0.31
N GLY A 116 -14.01 -3.72 0.66
CA GLY A 116 -14.86 -3.64 1.85
C GLY A 116 -16.21 -4.35 1.75
N LYS A 117 -16.53 -4.98 0.62
CA LYS A 117 -17.73 -5.82 0.50
C LYS A 117 -17.64 -7.07 1.38
N LEU A 118 -18.73 -7.44 2.05
CA LEU A 118 -18.77 -8.67 2.84
C LEU A 118 -19.00 -9.90 1.98
N ILE A 119 -18.38 -11.01 2.39
CA ILE A 119 -18.44 -12.33 1.79
C ILE A 119 -18.82 -13.31 2.90
N LEU A 120 -19.96 -13.96 2.75
CA LEU A 120 -20.38 -15.05 3.64
C LEU A 120 -19.63 -16.32 3.24
N ARG A 121 -18.94 -16.96 4.19
CA ARG A 121 -18.36 -18.28 3.96
C ARG A 121 -19.42 -19.36 4.17
N PRO A 122 -19.43 -20.42 3.37
CA PRO A 122 -20.33 -21.54 3.59
C PRO A 122 -20.07 -22.15 4.98
N ARG A 123 -21.14 -22.51 5.68
CA ARG A 123 -21.05 -23.19 6.98
C ARG A 123 -20.32 -24.52 6.77
N PRO A 124 -19.32 -24.87 7.60
CA PRO A 124 -18.65 -26.16 7.48
C PRO A 124 -19.68 -27.28 7.61
N THR A 125 -19.82 -28.09 6.56
CA THR A 125 -20.66 -29.29 6.53
C THR A 125 -19.94 -30.39 7.29
N ASN A 126 -20.15 -30.46 8.60
CA ASN A 126 -19.90 -31.65 9.41
C ASN A 126 -21.24 -32.20 9.89
#